data_AF-A0A8C4UH01-F1
#
_entry.id   AF-A0A8C4UH01-F1
#
_cell.length_a   1.000
_cell.length_b   1.000
_cell.length_c   1.000
_cell.angle_alpha   90.00
_cell.angle_beta   90.00
_cell.angle_gamma   90.00
#
_symmetry.space_group_name_H-M   'P 1'
#
loop_
_entity.id
_entity.type
_entity.pdbx_description
1 polymer ?
#
loop_
_entity_poly.entity_id
_entity_poly.type
_entity_poly.pdbx_seq_one_letter_code
_entity_poly.pdbx_strand_id
1 'polypeptide(L)' 'MEKILKTELKTSVLKAFGSSGGGYISKGQGYETDSGRVFVKINHKPQVNA' A
#
# COMPACT_ATOMS: atom_id res chain seq x y z
N MET A 1 4.41 6.57 -3.74
CA MET A 1 3.71 5.31 -3.40
C MET A 1 2.63 4.96 -4.42
N GLU A 2 1.65 5.84 -4.68
CA GLU A 2 0.55 5.53 -5.62
C GLU A 2 1.01 5.09 -7.01
N LYS A 3 1.95 5.82 -7.64
CA LYS A 3 2.48 5.47 -8.96
C LYS A 3 3.09 4.07 -8.99
N ILE A 4 3.87 3.71 -7.95
CA ILE A 4 4.49 2.39 -7.81
C ILE A 4 3.38 1.34 -7.70
N LEU A 5 2.38 1.56 -6.84
CA LEU A 5 1.28 0.61 -6.69
C LEU A 5 0.48 0.42 -7.97
N LYS A 6 0.18 1.49 -8.72
CA LYS A 6 -0.50 1.41 -10.01
C LYS A 6 0.30 0.59 -11.03
N THR A 7 1.61 0.83 -11.13
CA THR A 7 2.50 0.08 -12.02
C THR A 7 2.61 -1.40 -11.62
N GLU A 8 2.93 -1.69 -10.36
CA GLU A 8 3.20 -3.06 -9.88
C GLU A 8 1.93 -3.91 -9.82
N LEU A 9 0.80 -3.32 -9.42
CA LEU A 9 -0.49 -4.01 -9.42
C LEU A 9 -1.16 -4.00 -10.79
N LYS A 10 -0.55 -3.38 -11.81
CA LYS A 10 -1.06 -3.24 -13.18
C LYS A 10 -2.50 -2.70 -13.20
N THR A 11 -2.77 -1.71 -12.36
CA THR A 11 -4.10 -1.14 -12.17
C THR A 11 -4.13 0.32 -12.55
N SER A 12 -5.24 0.74 -13.16
CA SER A 12 -5.51 2.16 -13.45
C SER A 12 -6.25 2.85 -12.29
N VAL A 13 -6.94 2.06 -11.47
CA VAL A 13 -7.76 2.53 -10.35
C VAL A 13 -7.07 2.19 -9.04
N LEU A 14 -6.84 3.18 -8.19
CA LEU A 14 -6.32 2.96 -6.84
C LEU A 14 -7.07 3.87 -5.88
N LYS A 15 -8.08 3.35 -5.20
CA LYS A 15 -8.90 4.12 -4.26
C LYS A 15 -8.74 3.58 -2.85
N ALA A 16 -8.26 4.41 -1.93
CA ALA A 16 -8.12 4.00 -0.53
C ALA A 16 -9.50 3.71 0.08
N PHE A 17 -9.61 2.62 0.84
CA PHE A 17 -10.81 2.29 1.60
C PHE A 17 -10.46 1.81 3.01
N GLY A 18 -11.43 1.90 3.91
CA GLY A 18 -11.25 1.54 5.31
C GLY A 18 -10.30 2.49 6.05
N SER A 19 -10.06 2.20 7.33
CA SER A 19 -9.11 2.97 8.13
C SER A 19 -7.69 2.44 7.90
N SER A 20 -6.72 3.35 7.79
CA SER A 20 -5.32 2.95 7.74
C SER A 20 -4.91 2.41 9.11
N GLY A 21 -4.63 1.11 9.21
CA GLY A 21 -4.15 0.47 10.44
C GLY A 21 -2.63 0.30 10.36
N GLY A 22 -1.89 0.84 11.32
CA GLY A 22 -0.43 0.76 11.30
C GLY A 22 0.17 0.63 12.70
N GLY A 23 1.18 -0.21 12.83
CA GLY A 23 2.05 -0.26 14.00
C GLY A 23 3.29 0.61 13.79
N TYR A 24 4.16 0.69 14.80
CA TYR A 24 5.39 1.52 14.76
C TYR A 24 6.31 1.24 13.55
N ILE A 25 6.27 0.03 13.00
CA ILE A 25 7.19 -0.44 11.94
C ILE A 25 6.55 -0.36 10.54
N SER A 26 5.28 -0.73 10.44
CA SER A 26 4.59 -0.87 9.16
C SER A 26 3.21 -0.24 9.21
N LYS A 27 2.87 0.50 8.15
CA LYS A 27 1.52 1.03 7.93
C LYS A 27 0.78 0.16 6.92
N GLY A 28 -0.41 -0.29 7.27
CA GLY A 28 -1.34 -0.98 6.38
C GLY A 28 -2.36 -0.01 5.77
N GLN A 29 -2.69 -0.21 4.50
CA GLN A 29 -3.76 0.52 3.80
C GLN A 29 -4.47 -0.41 2.81
N GLY A 30 -5.81 -0.41 2.85
CA GLY A 30 -6.64 -1.07 1.84
C GLY A 30 -6.86 -0.18 0.62
N TYR A 31 -6.83 -0.78 -0.57
CA TYR A 31 -7.15 -0.13 -1.85
C TYR A 31 -8.13 -0.96 -2.70
N GLU A 32 -9.13 -0.29 -3.25
CA GLU A 32 -9.96 -0.80 -4.34
C GLU A 32 -9.26 -0.54 -5.66
N THR A 33 -9.11 -1.59 -6.46
CA THR A 33 -8.53 -1.59 -7.80
C THR A 33 -9.55 -2.10 -8.80
N ASP A 34 -9.27 -1.97 -10.10
CA ASP A 34 -10.10 -2.55 -11.16
C ASP A 34 -10.19 -4.09 -11.11
N SER A 35 -9.24 -4.73 -10.43
CA SER A 35 -9.14 -6.18 -10.30
C SER A 35 -9.59 -6.69 -8.92
N GLY A 36 -10.14 -5.81 -8.08
CA GLY A 36 -10.64 -6.13 -6.74
C GLY A 36 -9.95 -5.38 -5.61
N ARG A 37 -10.14 -5.85 -4.38
CA ARG A 37 -9.58 -5.20 -3.18
C ARG A 37 -8.22 -5.79 -2.85
N VAL A 38 -7.25 -4.93 -2.55
CA VAL A 38 -5.91 -5.31 -2.09
C VAL A 38 -5.57 -4.60 -0.78
N PHE A 39 -4.78 -5.25 0.08
CA PHE A 39 -4.21 -4.65 1.29
C PHE A 39 -2.70 -4.53 1.13
N VAL A 40 -2.18 -3.32 1.28
CA VAL A 40 -0.75 -3.01 1.11
C VAL A 40 -0.14 -2.76 2.49
N LYS A 41 1.01 -3.40 2.75
CA LYS A 41 1.85 -3.14 3.93
C LYS A 41 3.07 -2.32 3.52
N ILE A 42 3.17 -1.12 4.06
CA ILE A 42 4.21 -0.13 3.74
C ILE A 42 5.16 -0.03 4.93
N ASN A 43 6.44 -0.32 4.71
CA ASN A 43 7.49 -0.10 5.69
C ASN A 43 8.16 1.25 5.40
N HIS A 44 8.14 2.17 6.37
CA HIS A 44 8.72 3.51 6.21
C HIS A 44 10.24 3.56 6.47
N LYS A 45 10.84 2.47 6.97
CA LYS A 45 12.29 2.33 7.16
C LYS A 45 12.84 1.20 6.29
N PRO A 46 13.53 1.51 5.18
CA PRO A 46 14.36 0.53 4.49
C PRO A 46 15.75 0.37 5.12
N GLN A 47 16.12 1.16 6.14
CA GLN A 47 17.46 1.10 6.71
C GLN A 47 17.60 -0.05 7.73
N VAL A 48 18.29 -1.11 7.32
CA VAL A 48 19.26 -1.75 8.21
C VAL A 48 20.50 -0.85 8.19
N ASN A 49 20.83 -0.23 9.33
CA ASN A 49 22.20 0.23 9.56
C ASN A 49 22.95 -0.97 10.14
N ALA A 50 23.64 -1.73 9.30
CA ALA A 50 24.80 -2.57 9.63
C ALA A 50 25.42 -3.08 8.33
#